data_AF-A0A0W1EPT1-F1
#
_entry.id   AF-A0A0W1EPT1-F1
#
_cell.length_a   1.000
_cell.length_b   1.000
_cell.length_c   1.000
_cell.angle_alpha   90.00
_cell.angle_beta   90.00
_cell.angle_gamma   90.00
#
_symmetry.space_group_name_H-M   'P 1'
#
loop_
_entity.id
_entity.type
_entity.pdbx_description
1 polymer ?
#
loop_
_entity_poly.entity_id
_entity_poly.type
_entity_poly.pdbx_seq_one_letter_code
_entity_poly.pdbx_strand_id
1 'polypeptide(L)'
;MDQAKTNETQDPAEVDRIIAGELERLLDSPMFTRSPVLSRLLQFLVEHRLRGGRSSPKAYAIATEALGRSEDFDPAVDSYPRVMVGRLRSLLDRYYADTPWVHRLRVPQGSYEVVVQYRAAPPSARSADDPAGDDDVKTAGAAGRTTGRGGVVRRAPDRGAHFGRWIVVLILLALALFTLWTLRGGDRLFVGDPVPVPLLEVSAPAAGNLPQSRALARALDGKLRDGLRRFDLVDLLSSKAPGSAVTGKSDYRLDTSLVRTVEGNTDVTLVLNRVADQRAIWSQQLRLTQDETPEFTAIEPLIAQLAGDYGVIVRDQVQRQPDNFSPGFPCLAQFNRVRQMRNTANVKQVDACLRATLKANPRDPVTLTALSLVRYGDWQPQRMTPAGREAFAEARALAQRSYESSPNSSAGMFAMARANFYTGNCAAGNAMGDAAIALNPYDADMAGFLGLFKLTCGMGPEGELLLRRSLQLDSSYPGVPAVTLAFTLSERGDQDEARRILDQMPSPSNMEPQYMMVRAIVQARQGQVAEARAQWQRLLAYTRQPADATPERVLGRFIITPVVIQRASAALRDSGVVAAKAAP
;
A
#
# COMPACT_ATOMS: atom_id res chain seq x y z
N MET A 1 3.12 -9.27 -29.88
CA MET A 1 3.94 -10.37 -30.39
C MET A 1 5.34 -10.20 -29.83
N ASP A 2 5.66 -10.98 -28.80
CA ASP A 2 7.02 -11.35 -28.38
C ASP A 2 6.82 -12.42 -27.29
N GLN A 3 6.69 -13.68 -27.70
CA GLN A 3 6.50 -14.80 -26.78
C GLN A 3 7.85 -15.11 -26.11
N ALA A 4 7.99 -14.78 -24.83
CA ALA A 4 9.10 -15.27 -24.01
C ALA A 4 8.78 -16.70 -23.56
N LYS A 5 9.19 -17.69 -24.35
CA LYS A 5 9.25 -19.10 -23.91
C LYS A 5 10.32 -19.22 -22.82
N THR A 6 9.90 -19.50 -21.59
CA THR A 6 10.78 -20.05 -20.56
C THR A 6 10.93 -21.56 -20.79
N ASN A 7 12.17 -21.98 -21.04
CA ASN A 7 12.69 -23.36 -20.98
C ASN A 7 11.98 -24.45 -21.80
N GLU A 8 12.23 -24.48 -23.11
CA GLU A 8 12.18 -25.74 -23.88
C GLU A 8 13.56 -26.01 -24.51
N THR A 9 14.26 -27.01 -23.94
CA THR A 9 15.39 -27.76 -24.53
C THR A 9 16.56 -26.95 -25.12
N GLN A 10 17.50 -26.53 -24.26
CA GLN A 10 18.86 -26.16 -24.67
C GLN A 10 19.90 -26.96 -23.89
N ASP A 11 20.98 -27.34 -24.58
CA ASP A 11 22.11 -28.07 -24.02
C ASP A 11 22.70 -27.29 -22.82
N PRO A 12 22.79 -27.89 -21.61
CA PRO A 12 23.38 -27.24 -20.45
C PRO A 12 24.77 -26.64 -20.72
N ALA A 13 25.57 -27.27 -21.60
CA ALA A 13 26.89 -26.77 -21.98
C ALA A 13 26.84 -25.52 -22.87
N GLU A 14 25.73 -25.27 -23.58
CA GLU A 14 25.50 -24.03 -24.33
C GLU A 14 25.09 -22.88 -23.40
N VAL A 15 24.19 -23.15 -22.44
CA VAL A 15 23.76 -22.16 -21.44
C VAL A 15 24.95 -21.68 -20.61
N ASP A 16 25.81 -22.60 -20.15
CA ASP A 16 26.98 -22.27 -19.36
C ASP A 16 28.00 -21.43 -20.15
N ARG A 17 28.17 -21.68 -21.46
CA ARG A 17 28.98 -20.82 -22.35
C ARG A 17 28.40 -19.41 -22.50
N ILE A 18 27.08 -19.29 -22.65
CA ILE A 18 26.40 -17.98 -22.72
C ILE A 18 26.59 -17.21 -21.42
N ILE A 19 26.45 -17.89 -20.27
CA ILE A 19 26.65 -17.27 -18.96
C ILE A 19 28.07 -16.73 -18.80
N ALA A 20 29.08 -17.52 -19.16
CA ALA A 20 30.47 -17.09 -19.09
C ALA A 20 30.75 -15.88 -20.01
N GLY A 21 30.25 -15.90 -21.25
CA GLY A 21 30.46 -14.83 -22.22
C GLY A 21 29.69 -13.53 -21.92
N GLU A 22 28.53 -13.60 -21.25
CA GLU A 22 27.84 -12.41 -20.74
C GLU A 22 28.55 -11.84 -19.50
N LEU A 23 29.08 -12.68 -18.61
CA LEU A 23 29.84 -12.23 -17.45
C LEU A 23 31.04 -11.37 -17.86
N GLU A 24 31.83 -11.82 -18.83
CA GLU A 24 33.00 -11.09 -19.33
C GLU A 24 32.62 -9.71 -19.88
N ARG A 25 31.59 -9.65 -20.74
CA ARG A 25 31.08 -8.38 -21.28
C ARG A 25 30.54 -7.43 -20.21
N LEU A 26 29.87 -7.97 -19.20
CA LEU A 26 29.35 -7.17 -18.10
C LEU A 26 30.51 -6.58 -17.29
N LEU A 27 31.52 -7.36 -16.95
CA LEU A 27 32.67 -6.94 -16.15
C LEU A 27 33.54 -5.88 -16.84
N ASP A 28 33.64 -5.93 -18.17
CA ASP A 28 34.36 -4.94 -18.98
C ASP A 28 33.57 -3.63 -19.19
N SER A 29 32.29 -3.60 -18.83
CA SER A 29 31.45 -2.42 -19.01
C SER A 29 31.78 -1.30 -18.01
N PRO A 30 31.71 -0.01 -18.42
CA PRO A 30 31.96 1.11 -17.51
C PRO A 30 31.09 1.11 -16.25
N MET A 31 29.89 0.53 -16.31
CA MET A 31 28.96 0.43 -15.18
C MET A 31 29.46 -0.52 -14.09
N PHE A 32 30.05 -1.66 -14.48
CA PHE A 32 30.60 -2.65 -13.56
C PHE A 32 32.04 -2.33 -13.14
N THR A 33 32.86 -1.74 -14.01
CA THR A 33 34.21 -1.26 -13.62
C THR A 33 34.13 -0.23 -12.49
N ARG A 34 33.10 0.62 -12.49
CA ARG A 34 32.83 1.61 -11.41
C ARG A 34 32.21 1.01 -10.16
N SER A 35 31.85 -0.28 -10.17
CA SER A 35 31.09 -0.96 -9.12
C SER A 35 31.76 -2.25 -8.64
N PRO A 36 32.99 -2.20 -8.09
CA PRO A 36 33.80 -3.40 -7.79
C PRO A 36 33.13 -4.40 -6.84
N VAL A 37 32.25 -3.95 -5.94
CA VAL A 37 31.51 -4.84 -5.03
C VAL A 37 30.43 -5.62 -5.78
N LEU A 38 29.72 -5.00 -6.73
CA LEU A 38 28.69 -5.68 -7.52
C LEU A 38 29.29 -6.60 -8.57
N SER A 39 30.48 -6.26 -9.09
CA SER A 39 31.27 -7.12 -9.97
C SER A 39 31.70 -8.41 -9.28
N ARG A 40 32.24 -8.33 -8.05
CA ARG A 40 32.58 -9.50 -7.23
C ARG A 40 31.35 -10.36 -6.91
N LEU A 41 30.22 -9.72 -6.59
CA LEU A 41 28.97 -10.42 -6.34
C LEU A 41 28.48 -11.17 -7.59
N LEU A 42 28.50 -10.54 -8.76
CA LEU A 42 28.09 -11.17 -10.01
C LEU A 42 29.00 -12.35 -10.38
N GLN A 43 30.33 -12.18 -10.26
CA GLN A 43 31.31 -13.25 -10.46
C GLN A 43 31.01 -14.45 -9.56
N PHE A 44 30.80 -14.21 -8.26
CA PHE A 44 30.50 -15.27 -7.31
C PHE A 44 29.24 -16.08 -7.70
N LEU A 45 28.14 -15.39 -8.06
CA LEU A 45 26.90 -16.08 -8.41
C LEU A 45 27.02 -16.87 -9.72
N VAL A 46 27.74 -16.34 -10.71
CA VAL A 46 28.00 -17.03 -11.97
C VAL A 46 28.92 -18.24 -11.77
N GLU A 47 30.02 -18.10 -11.04
CA GLU A 47 30.91 -19.22 -10.75
C GLU A 47 30.19 -20.34 -9.99
N HIS A 48 29.33 -19.99 -9.03
CA HIS A 48 28.53 -20.96 -8.29
C HIS A 48 27.61 -21.76 -9.24
N ARG A 49 27.02 -21.08 -10.24
CA ARG A 49 26.16 -21.70 -11.25
C ARG A 49 26.94 -22.59 -12.22
N LEU A 50 28.16 -22.20 -12.60
CA LEU A 50 29.02 -22.94 -13.54
C LEU A 50 29.70 -24.16 -12.90
N ARG A 51 29.93 -24.17 -11.57
CA ARG A 51 30.46 -25.33 -10.84
C ARG A 51 29.43 -26.47 -10.62
N GLY A 52 28.24 -26.38 -11.23
CA GLY A 52 27.20 -27.42 -11.14
C GLY A 52 26.19 -27.23 -10.00
N GLY A 53 26.21 -26.07 -9.31
CA GLY A 53 25.19 -25.71 -8.32
C GLY A 53 23.84 -25.42 -8.99
N ARG A 54 22.94 -26.42 -9.03
CA ARG A 54 21.53 -26.23 -9.45
C ARG A 54 20.67 -25.53 -8.39
N SER A 55 21.24 -25.23 -7.22
CA SER A 55 20.59 -24.49 -6.15
C SER A 55 21.25 -23.13 -5.99
N SER A 56 20.44 -22.09 -5.82
CA SER A 56 20.90 -20.76 -5.42
C SER A 56 21.83 -20.83 -4.19
N PRO A 57 22.95 -20.08 -4.14
CA PRO A 57 23.75 -19.97 -2.92
C PRO A 57 22.88 -19.40 -1.78
N LYS A 58 23.24 -19.65 -0.52
CA LYS A 58 22.53 -19.07 0.64
C LYS A 58 23.04 -17.65 0.92
N ALA A 59 22.21 -16.83 1.59
CA ALA A 59 22.55 -15.44 1.93
C ALA A 59 23.85 -15.33 2.75
N TYR A 60 24.10 -16.30 3.63
CA TYR A 60 25.34 -16.41 4.40
C TYR A 60 26.58 -16.53 3.51
N ALA A 61 26.58 -17.48 2.56
CA ALA A 61 27.70 -17.70 1.64
C ALA A 61 28.00 -16.46 0.78
N ILE A 62 26.95 -15.75 0.32
CA ILE A 62 27.12 -14.48 -0.40
C ILE A 62 27.79 -13.43 0.50
N ALA A 63 27.41 -13.35 1.78
CA ALA A 63 27.95 -12.37 2.71
C ALA A 63 29.44 -12.59 2.96
N THR A 64 29.84 -13.82 3.25
CA THR A 64 31.20 -14.17 3.66
C THR A 64 32.14 -14.29 2.45
N GLU A 65 31.72 -14.99 1.40
CA GLU A 65 32.60 -15.35 0.27
C GLU A 65 32.64 -14.27 -0.82
N ALA A 66 31.54 -13.57 -1.09
CA ALA A 66 31.48 -12.56 -2.16
C ALA A 66 31.63 -11.13 -1.64
N LEU A 67 31.00 -10.83 -0.50
CA LEU A 67 30.87 -9.48 0.04
C LEU A 67 31.86 -9.16 1.18
N GLY A 68 32.62 -10.16 1.65
CA GLY A 68 33.70 -9.98 2.63
C GLY A 68 33.23 -9.67 4.06
N ARG A 69 32.07 -10.20 4.48
CA ARG A 69 31.59 -10.13 5.86
C ARG A 69 32.27 -11.20 6.74
N SER A 70 32.29 -10.95 8.06
CA SER A 70 32.78 -11.90 9.07
C SER A 70 31.99 -13.20 9.08
N GLU A 71 32.60 -14.29 9.55
CA GLU A 71 31.94 -15.60 9.72
C GLU A 71 30.79 -15.56 10.74
N ASP A 72 30.79 -14.59 11.67
CA ASP A 72 29.72 -14.35 12.64
C ASP A 72 28.47 -13.67 12.02
N PHE A 73 28.39 -13.57 10.69
CA PHE A 73 27.29 -12.91 9.99
C PHE A 73 25.96 -13.66 10.15
N ASP A 74 24.93 -12.99 10.67
CA ASP A 74 23.57 -13.51 10.75
C ASP A 74 22.65 -12.94 9.64
N PRO A 75 22.23 -13.76 8.65
CA PRO A 75 21.35 -13.32 7.56
C PRO A 75 19.94 -12.91 8.02
N ALA A 76 19.50 -13.30 9.21
CA ALA A 76 18.20 -12.89 9.76
C ALA A 76 18.20 -11.43 10.22
N VAL A 77 19.33 -10.96 10.76
CA VAL A 77 19.48 -9.62 11.35
C VAL A 77 20.08 -8.62 10.36
N ASP A 78 21.04 -9.03 9.54
CA ASP A 78 21.68 -8.16 8.55
C ASP A 78 21.20 -8.47 7.12
N SER A 79 20.57 -7.46 6.49
CA SER A 79 20.04 -7.54 5.14
C SER A 79 21.07 -7.24 4.04
N TYR A 80 22.33 -6.99 4.39
CA TYR A 80 23.36 -6.54 3.46
C TYR A 80 23.49 -7.39 2.18
N PRO A 81 23.55 -8.74 2.21
CA PRO A 81 23.58 -9.55 0.99
C PRO A 81 22.31 -9.38 0.13
N ARG A 82 21.14 -9.29 0.78
CA ARG A 82 19.85 -9.08 0.10
C ARG A 82 19.81 -7.73 -0.62
N VAL A 83 20.30 -6.68 0.03
CA VAL A 83 20.40 -5.33 -0.54
C VAL A 83 21.37 -5.29 -1.71
N MET A 84 22.55 -5.92 -1.57
CA MET A 84 23.55 -5.93 -2.64
C MET A 84 23.10 -6.72 -3.87
N VAL A 85 22.40 -7.85 -3.69
CA VAL A 85 21.77 -8.56 -4.82
C VAL A 85 20.66 -7.71 -5.45
N GLY A 86 19.87 -6.98 -4.66
CA GLY A 86 18.90 -6.00 -5.18
C GLY A 86 19.56 -4.96 -6.09
N ARG A 87 20.68 -4.38 -5.64
CA ARG A 87 21.47 -3.43 -6.43
C ARG A 87 22.07 -4.06 -7.69
N LEU A 88 22.52 -5.31 -7.62
CA LEU A 88 23.02 -6.05 -8.78
C LEU A 88 21.91 -6.21 -9.84
N ARG A 89 20.68 -6.55 -9.44
CA ARG A 89 19.53 -6.63 -10.36
C ARG A 89 19.32 -5.30 -11.09
N SER A 90 19.27 -4.19 -10.34
CA SER A 90 19.10 -2.85 -10.93
C SER A 90 20.28 -2.42 -11.82
N LEU A 91 21.49 -2.94 -11.59
CA LEU A 91 22.64 -2.65 -12.44
C LEU A 91 22.58 -3.46 -13.75
N LEU A 92 22.23 -4.74 -13.68
CA LEU A 92 21.98 -5.59 -14.85
C LEU A 92 20.85 -5.02 -15.72
N ASP A 93 19.73 -4.62 -15.11
CA ASP A 93 18.59 -4.05 -15.84
C ASP A 93 18.97 -2.77 -16.59
N ARG A 94 19.80 -1.89 -15.97
CA ARG A 94 20.31 -0.69 -16.63
C ARG A 94 21.27 -1.00 -17.77
N TYR A 95 22.22 -1.91 -17.55
CA TYR A 95 23.16 -2.31 -18.60
C TYR A 95 22.43 -2.85 -19.85
N TYR A 96 21.45 -3.74 -19.66
CA TYR A 96 20.69 -4.34 -20.76
C TYR A 96 19.53 -3.47 -21.29
N ALA A 97 19.27 -2.31 -20.68
CA ALA A 97 18.40 -1.30 -21.26
C ALA A 97 19.13 -0.50 -22.34
N ASP A 98 20.42 -0.24 -22.13
CA ASP A 98 21.25 0.59 -23.01
C ASP A 98 22.08 -0.24 -24.01
N THR A 99 22.23 -1.55 -23.78
CA THR A 99 23.02 -2.46 -24.62
C THR A 99 22.11 -3.44 -25.36
N PRO A 100 22.13 -3.51 -26.70
CA PRO A 100 21.38 -4.53 -27.43
C PRO A 100 21.82 -5.94 -27.05
N TRP A 101 20.86 -6.86 -26.89
CA TRP A 101 21.14 -8.22 -26.45
C TRP A 101 20.21 -9.25 -27.12
N VAL A 102 20.77 -10.44 -27.37
CA VAL A 102 20.04 -11.68 -27.70
C VAL A 102 19.86 -12.54 -26.45
N HIS A 103 20.88 -12.53 -25.58
CA HIS A 103 20.90 -13.20 -24.29
C HIS A 103 21.19 -12.17 -23.21
N ARG A 104 20.53 -12.26 -22.05
CA ARG A 104 20.88 -11.43 -20.89
C ARG A 104 20.89 -12.23 -19.60
N LEU A 105 21.79 -11.86 -18.69
CA LEU A 105 21.79 -12.40 -17.33
C LEU A 105 20.76 -11.70 -16.47
N ARG A 106 20.03 -12.50 -15.68
CA ARG A 106 19.08 -12.02 -14.68
C ARG A 106 19.23 -12.80 -13.39
N VAL A 107 18.98 -12.13 -12.26
CA VAL A 107 18.81 -12.78 -10.96
C VAL A 107 17.34 -12.61 -10.54
N PRO A 108 16.50 -13.67 -10.54
CA PRO A 108 15.08 -13.58 -10.19
C PRO A 108 14.85 -13.07 -8.77
N GLN A 109 13.69 -12.45 -8.49
CA GLN A 109 13.32 -12.08 -7.12
C GLN A 109 13.15 -13.33 -6.26
N GLY A 110 13.58 -13.27 -5.00
CA GLY A 110 13.53 -14.41 -4.08
C GLY A 110 14.59 -15.50 -4.32
N SER A 111 15.38 -15.40 -5.39
CA SER A 111 16.49 -16.31 -5.70
C SER A 111 17.81 -15.55 -5.80
N TYR A 112 18.93 -16.23 -5.57
CA TYR A 112 20.28 -15.76 -5.90
C TYR A 112 20.89 -16.55 -7.06
N GLU A 113 20.09 -17.32 -7.79
CA GLU A 113 20.52 -18.00 -9.01
C GLU A 113 20.57 -17.03 -10.20
N VAL A 114 21.61 -17.15 -11.03
CA VAL A 114 21.73 -16.45 -12.31
C VAL A 114 21.05 -17.29 -13.39
N VAL A 115 20.11 -16.67 -14.11
CA VAL A 115 19.40 -17.29 -15.23
C VAL A 115 19.63 -16.49 -16.51
N VAL A 116 19.60 -17.18 -17.64
CA VAL A 116 19.69 -16.54 -18.97
C VAL A 116 18.27 -16.29 -19.48
N GLN A 117 18.04 -15.06 -19.95
CA GLN A 117 16.84 -14.72 -20.71
C GLN A 117 17.19 -14.52 -22.18
N TYR A 118 16.36 -15.08 -23.07
CA TYR A 118 16.55 -15.09 -24.51
C TYR A 118 15.57 -14.15 -25.20
N ARG A 119 15.98 -13.59 -26.33
CA ARG A 119 15.14 -12.85 -27.28
C ARG A 119 15.51 -13.25 -28.72
N ALA A 120 14.54 -13.26 -29.62
CA ALA A 120 14.71 -13.73 -31.00
C ALA A 120 15.62 -12.83 -31.86
N ALA A 121 15.70 -11.53 -31.58
CA ALA A 121 16.66 -10.59 -32.19
C ALA A 121 16.86 -9.36 -31.28
N PRO A 122 18.04 -8.72 -31.25
CA PRO A 122 18.22 -7.48 -30.51
C PRO A 122 17.41 -6.36 -31.19
N PRO A 123 16.65 -5.53 -30.45
CA PRO A 123 16.05 -4.34 -31.04
C PRO A 123 17.15 -3.40 -31.55
N SER A 124 16.97 -2.84 -32.75
CA SER A 124 17.86 -1.84 -33.32
C SER A 124 18.01 -0.67 -32.33
N ALA A 125 19.25 -0.36 -31.93
CA ALA A 125 19.54 0.82 -31.14
C ALA A 125 18.91 2.04 -31.83
N ARG A 126 18.06 2.78 -31.12
CA ARG A 126 17.52 4.05 -31.64
C ARG A 126 18.69 5.01 -31.78
N SER A 127 19.20 5.14 -33.00
CA SER A 127 20.07 6.25 -33.38
C SER A 127 19.29 7.54 -33.23
N ALA A 128 19.78 8.42 -32.38
CA ALA A 128 19.38 9.82 -32.36
C ALA A 128 20.03 10.49 -33.59
N ASP A 129 19.27 10.65 -34.66
CA ASP A 129 19.59 11.51 -35.81
C ASP A 129 18.27 11.87 -36.52
N ASP A 130 17.83 13.12 -36.38
CA ASP A 130 17.72 14.10 -37.48
C ASP A 130 17.13 15.45 -36.98
N PRO A 131 17.31 16.58 -37.70
CA PRO A 131 17.89 17.80 -37.13
C PRO A 131 17.04 19.08 -37.34
N ALA A 132 17.64 20.20 -36.91
CA ALA A 132 17.42 21.60 -37.33
C ALA A 132 16.48 22.49 -36.50
N GLY A 133 17.06 23.59 -36.00
CA GLY A 133 16.36 24.80 -35.58
C GLY A 133 17.09 25.66 -34.54
N ASP A 134 18.17 26.35 -34.98
CA ASP A 134 18.80 27.59 -34.45
C ASP A 134 19.17 27.69 -32.96
N ASP A 135 20.47 27.68 -32.66
CA ASP A 135 21.36 28.86 -32.49
C ASP A 135 21.21 29.48 -31.10
N ASP A 136 22.25 29.40 -30.26
CA ASP A 136 23.30 30.41 -30.26
C ASP A 136 24.38 30.17 -29.16
N VAL A 137 25.58 30.68 -29.42
CA VAL A 137 26.68 31.04 -28.48
C VAL A 137 27.76 30.00 -28.07
N LYS A 138 28.83 30.08 -28.86
CA LYS A 138 30.27 30.25 -28.51
C LYS A 138 31.10 29.12 -27.85
N THR A 139 32.20 28.89 -28.59
CA THR A 139 33.63 28.90 -28.22
C THR A 139 34.40 27.59 -28.31
N ALA A 140 35.22 27.56 -29.37
CA ALA A 140 36.41 26.76 -29.68
C ALA A 140 37.29 26.44 -28.46
N GLY A 141 38.12 25.39 -28.44
CA GLY A 141 38.61 24.51 -29.49
C GLY A 141 40.00 23.97 -29.09
N ALA A 142 40.49 23.01 -29.88
CA ALA A 142 41.82 22.37 -29.86
C ALA A 142 42.06 21.35 -28.72
N ALA A 143 42.15 20.04 -28.98
CA ALA A 143 43.27 19.31 -29.65
C ALA A 143 44.59 19.48 -28.87
N GLY A 144 45.37 18.46 -28.51
CA GLY A 144 45.32 17.04 -28.76
C GLY A 144 46.50 16.33 -28.05
N ARG A 145 46.38 15.01 -27.93
CA ARG A 145 47.41 13.95 -27.99
C ARG A 145 48.87 14.23 -27.52
N THR A 146 49.20 13.52 -26.44
CA THR A 146 50.28 12.50 -26.28
C THR A 146 51.78 12.84 -26.35
N THR A 147 52.50 12.17 -25.44
CA THR A 147 53.95 11.84 -25.39
C THR A 147 54.90 12.99 -25.08
N GLY A 148 55.94 12.87 -24.25
CA GLY A 148 56.47 11.78 -23.45
C GLY A 148 57.80 12.21 -22.82
N ARG A 149 58.25 11.43 -21.83
CA ARG A 149 59.64 11.26 -21.34
C ARG A 149 60.40 12.47 -20.74
N GLY A 150 60.97 12.19 -19.57
CA GLY A 150 62.33 12.62 -19.21
C GLY A 150 62.37 13.38 -17.90
N GLY A 151 62.95 12.77 -16.86
CA GLY A 151 62.98 13.35 -15.52
C GLY A 151 64.06 14.40 -15.34
N VAL A 152 64.01 15.11 -14.22
CA VAL A 152 65.18 15.42 -13.37
C VAL A 152 64.63 15.81 -11.98
N VAL A 153 65.25 15.21 -10.97
CA VAL A 153 65.10 15.43 -9.53
C VAL A 153 65.43 16.88 -9.14
N ARG A 154 64.65 17.51 -8.25
CA ARG A 154 65.22 18.40 -7.23
C ARG A 154 64.27 18.67 -6.04
N ARG A 155 64.79 18.27 -4.88
CA ARG A 155 64.56 18.66 -3.48
C ARG A 155 63.56 19.81 -3.20
N ALA A 156 62.71 19.52 -2.22
CA ALA A 156 61.95 20.48 -1.44
C ALA A 156 62.86 21.48 -0.69
N PRO A 157 62.33 22.68 -0.41
CA PRO A 157 62.61 23.38 0.83
C PRO A 157 61.35 23.46 1.70
N ASP A 158 61.53 23.12 2.98
CA ASP A 158 60.64 23.43 4.08
C ASP A 158 60.20 24.89 4.08
N ARG A 159 58.88 25.13 4.19
CA ARG A 159 58.32 26.30 4.89
C ARG A 159 57.01 25.90 5.58
N GLY A 160 57.09 25.76 6.90
CA GLY A 160 55.95 25.65 7.78
C GLY A 160 55.13 26.94 7.88
N ALA A 161 54.01 26.80 8.59
CA ALA A 161 53.19 27.85 9.19
C ALA A 161 52.17 28.64 8.34
N HIS A 162 51.74 28.15 7.16
CA HIS A 162 50.56 28.71 6.46
C HIS A 162 49.39 27.74 6.25
N PHE A 163 49.58 26.42 6.37
CA PHE A 163 48.50 25.44 6.14
C PHE A 163 47.44 25.40 7.25
N GLY A 164 47.82 25.66 8.50
CA GLY A 164 46.89 25.63 9.64
C GLY A 164 45.83 26.74 9.59
N ARG A 165 46.16 27.94 9.09
CA ARG A 165 45.21 29.06 9.02
C ARG A 165 44.13 28.83 7.96
N TRP A 166 44.49 28.27 6.80
CA TRP A 166 43.52 27.93 5.77
C TRP A 166 42.58 26.79 6.19
N ILE A 167 43.08 25.82 6.95
CA ILE A 167 42.23 24.76 7.52
C ILE A 167 41.20 25.34 8.49
N VAL A 168 41.61 26.27 9.38
CA VAL A 168 40.67 26.92 10.32
C VAL A 168 39.64 27.76 9.58
N VAL A 169 40.04 28.52 8.55
CA VAL A 169 39.09 29.29 7.72
C VAL A 169 38.12 28.37 6.98
N LEU A 170 38.59 27.26 6.40
CA LEU A 170 37.73 26.30 5.72
C LEU A 170 36.77 25.59 6.67
N ILE A 171 37.21 25.26 7.90
CA ILE A 171 36.35 24.69 8.95
C ILE A 171 35.30 25.71 9.38
N LEU A 172 35.68 26.97 9.60
CA LEU A 172 34.74 28.02 9.97
C LEU A 172 33.75 28.33 8.83
N LEU A 173 34.20 28.29 7.57
CA LEU A 173 33.35 28.46 6.40
C LEU A 173 32.38 27.28 6.25
N ALA A 174 32.84 26.05 6.47
CA ALA A 174 32.00 24.86 6.47
C ALA A 174 30.99 24.88 7.62
N LEU A 175 31.40 25.35 8.83
CA LEU A 175 30.50 25.54 9.96
C LEU A 175 29.47 26.63 9.69
N ALA A 176 29.88 27.74 9.07
CA ALA A 176 28.99 28.85 8.68
C ALA A 176 28.00 28.41 7.59
N LEU A 177 28.45 27.65 6.59
CA LEU A 177 27.60 27.05 5.57
C LEU A 177 26.65 26.00 6.15
N PHE A 178 27.12 25.17 7.09
CA PHE A 178 26.31 24.19 7.80
C PHE A 178 25.27 24.85 8.70
N THR A 179 25.64 25.88 9.47
CA THR A 179 24.68 26.65 10.28
C THR A 179 23.69 27.40 9.40
N LEU A 180 24.13 28.05 8.32
CA LEU A 180 23.23 28.68 7.36
C LEU A 180 22.29 27.67 6.68
N TRP A 181 22.77 26.45 6.42
CA TRP A 181 21.98 25.34 5.90
C TRP A 181 20.94 24.84 6.91
N THR A 182 21.31 24.67 8.19
CA THR A 182 20.37 24.31 9.26
C THR A 182 19.31 25.38 9.46
N LEU A 183 19.68 26.67 9.42
CA LEU A 183 18.79 27.81 9.61
C LEU A 183 17.86 28.04 8.41
N ARG A 184 18.25 27.64 7.19
CA ARG A 184 17.41 27.69 5.98
C ARG A 184 16.55 26.43 5.77
N GLY A 185 16.53 25.49 6.72
CA GLY A 185 15.72 24.28 6.64
C GLY A 185 16.37 23.14 5.85
N GLY A 186 17.62 22.82 6.18
CA GLY A 186 18.41 21.71 5.61
C GLY A 186 17.73 20.33 5.58
N ASP A 187 16.64 20.13 6.33
CA ASP A 187 15.78 18.95 6.24
C ASP A 187 15.19 18.72 4.83
N ARG A 188 15.12 19.75 3.97
CA ARG A 188 14.52 19.66 2.63
C ARG A 188 15.35 18.86 1.62
N LEU A 189 16.61 18.55 1.88
CA LEU A 189 17.42 17.73 0.96
C LEU A 189 17.16 16.22 1.10
N PHE A 190 16.52 15.77 2.19
CA PHE A 190 16.29 14.34 2.45
C PHE A 190 14.82 13.95 2.62
N VAL A 191 13.90 14.91 2.68
CA VAL A 191 12.45 14.66 2.60
C VAL A 191 12.03 14.98 1.17
N GLY A 192 11.91 13.95 0.33
CA GLY A 192 11.36 14.13 -1.01
C GLY A 192 9.97 14.74 -0.98
N ASP A 193 9.60 15.49 -2.02
CA ASP A 193 8.27 16.08 -2.14
C ASP A 193 7.19 14.99 -1.99
N PRO A 194 6.03 15.30 -1.37
CA PRO A 194 4.94 14.35 -1.25
C PRO A 194 4.54 13.79 -2.62
N VAL A 195 4.52 12.47 -2.72
CA VAL A 195 4.09 11.76 -3.92
C VAL A 195 2.58 11.93 -4.06
N PRO A 196 2.07 12.45 -5.18
CA PRO A 196 0.64 12.65 -5.38
C PRO A 196 -0.12 11.31 -5.41
N VAL A 197 -1.44 11.40 -5.24
CA VAL A 197 -2.33 10.26 -5.48
C VAL A 197 -2.32 9.89 -6.97
N PRO A 198 -2.51 8.60 -7.31
CA PRO A 198 -2.42 8.14 -8.68
C PRO A 198 -3.56 8.67 -9.54
N LEU A 199 -3.24 8.97 -10.81
CA LEU A 199 -4.19 9.46 -11.78
C LEU A 199 -4.84 8.29 -12.55
N LEU A 200 -6.16 8.19 -12.46
CA LEU A 200 -6.99 7.19 -13.13
C LEU A 200 -7.71 7.79 -14.33
N GLU A 201 -7.47 7.21 -15.50
CA GLU A 201 -8.26 7.47 -16.70
C GLU A 201 -9.42 6.46 -16.78
N VAL A 202 -10.65 6.95 -16.93
CA VAL A 202 -11.80 6.10 -17.28
C VAL A 202 -12.02 6.20 -18.78
N SER A 203 -11.87 5.08 -19.50
CA SER A 203 -12.11 5.04 -20.94
C SER A 203 -13.60 5.02 -21.25
N ALA A 204 -13.99 5.67 -22.34
CA ALA A 204 -15.37 5.66 -22.81
C ALA A 204 -15.84 4.21 -23.06
N PRO A 205 -17.01 3.78 -22.55
CA PRO A 205 -17.43 2.40 -22.68
C PRO A 205 -17.61 1.97 -24.13
N ALA A 206 -16.91 0.91 -24.53
CA ALA A 206 -17.09 0.28 -25.82
C ALA A 206 -18.47 -0.38 -25.86
N ALA A 207 -19.35 0.08 -26.77
CA ALA A 207 -20.72 -0.41 -26.88
C ALA A 207 -21.14 -0.52 -28.35
N GLY A 208 -22.21 -1.30 -28.60
CA GLY A 208 -22.81 -1.42 -29.92
C GLY A 208 -23.41 -0.12 -30.45
N ASN A 209 -23.64 -0.05 -31.76
CA ASN A 209 -24.09 1.18 -32.45
C ASN A 209 -25.56 1.56 -32.23
N LEU A 210 -26.33 0.72 -31.53
CA LEU A 210 -27.75 0.99 -31.27
C LEU A 210 -27.92 2.20 -30.34
N PRO A 211 -28.96 3.04 -30.53
CA PRO A 211 -29.23 4.18 -29.67
C PRO A 211 -29.33 3.81 -28.18
N GLN A 212 -29.99 2.69 -27.85
CA GLN A 212 -30.11 2.23 -26.47
C GLN A 212 -28.75 1.83 -25.87
N SER A 213 -27.91 1.12 -26.63
CA SER A 213 -26.56 0.72 -26.18
C SER A 213 -25.67 1.93 -25.89
N ARG A 214 -25.74 2.98 -26.73
CA ARG A 214 -25.00 4.24 -26.49
C ARG A 214 -25.55 5.03 -25.30
N ALA A 215 -26.86 4.97 -25.04
CA ALA A 215 -27.44 5.59 -23.86
C ALA A 215 -26.96 4.89 -22.57
N LEU A 216 -26.99 3.56 -22.54
CA LEU A 216 -26.48 2.76 -21.43
C LEU A 216 -24.97 2.97 -21.20
N ALA A 217 -24.18 3.03 -22.27
CA ALA A 217 -22.76 3.35 -22.18
C ALA A 217 -22.50 4.71 -21.50
N ARG A 218 -23.26 5.75 -21.87
CA ARG A 218 -23.13 7.08 -21.22
C ARG A 218 -23.56 7.05 -19.75
N ALA A 219 -24.61 6.31 -19.40
CA ALA A 219 -25.04 6.14 -18.02
C ALA A 219 -23.99 5.40 -17.17
N LEU A 220 -23.37 4.34 -17.72
CA LEU A 220 -22.28 3.63 -17.07
C LEU A 220 -21.05 4.52 -16.87
N ASP A 221 -20.62 5.25 -17.90
CA ASP A 221 -19.50 6.21 -17.79
C ASP A 221 -19.76 7.26 -16.72
N GLY A 222 -20.97 7.82 -16.69
CA GLY A 222 -21.41 8.78 -15.67
C GLY A 222 -21.36 8.20 -14.25
N LYS A 223 -21.88 6.97 -14.05
CA LYS A 223 -21.86 6.28 -12.75
C LYS A 223 -20.43 6.02 -12.27
N LEU A 224 -19.56 5.52 -13.14
CA LEU A 224 -18.16 5.23 -12.81
C LEU A 224 -17.39 6.50 -12.47
N ARG A 225 -17.48 7.55 -13.29
CA ARG A 225 -16.80 8.82 -13.03
C ARG A 225 -17.33 9.48 -11.76
N ASP A 226 -18.65 9.49 -11.54
CA ASP A 226 -19.23 10.07 -10.33
C ASP A 226 -18.85 9.29 -9.07
N GLY A 227 -18.76 7.96 -9.14
CA GLY A 227 -18.35 7.17 -7.98
C GLY A 227 -16.87 7.25 -7.69
N LEU A 228 -16.01 7.09 -8.70
CA LEU A 228 -14.56 7.07 -8.52
C LEU A 228 -14.01 8.43 -8.04
N ARG A 229 -14.59 9.56 -8.48
CA ARG A 229 -14.14 10.91 -8.05
C ARG A 229 -14.41 11.21 -6.56
N ARG A 230 -15.19 10.38 -5.87
CA ARG A 230 -15.56 10.59 -4.46
C ARG A 230 -14.56 9.97 -3.49
N PHE A 231 -13.58 9.23 -4.01
CA PHE A 231 -12.51 8.63 -3.22
C PHE A 231 -11.29 9.54 -3.16
N ASP A 232 -10.69 9.64 -1.99
CA ASP A 232 -9.56 10.51 -1.72
C ASP A 232 -8.19 9.89 -2.12
N LEU A 233 -8.18 8.61 -2.50
CA LEU A 233 -6.97 7.84 -2.82
C LEU A 233 -6.71 7.69 -4.33
N VAL A 234 -7.52 8.33 -5.16
CA VAL A 234 -7.44 8.28 -6.62
C VAL A 234 -7.91 9.62 -7.19
N ASP A 235 -7.12 10.21 -8.07
CA ASP A 235 -7.57 11.36 -8.86
C ASP A 235 -8.07 10.89 -10.23
N LEU A 236 -9.15 11.49 -10.75
CA LEU A 236 -9.61 11.21 -12.11
C LEU A 236 -8.99 12.17 -13.12
N LEU A 237 -8.50 11.61 -14.23
CA LEU A 237 -8.12 12.41 -15.39
C LEU A 237 -9.39 13.02 -16.00
N SER A 238 -9.45 14.36 -16.03
CA SER A 238 -10.57 15.10 -16.60
C SER A 238 -10.80 14.72 -18.06
N SER A 239 -12.07 14.52 -18.43
CA SER A 239 -12.44 14.24 -19.82
C SER A 239 -12.05 15.42 -20.71
N LYS A 240 -11.28 15.15 -21.76
CA LYS A 240 -10.84 16.10 -22.79
C LYS A 240 -12.01 16.99 -23.26
N ALA A 241 -11.79 18.30 -23.32
CA ALA A 241 -12.55 19.11 -24.28
C ALA A 241 -12.18 18.62 -25.70
N PRO A 242 -13.13 18.49 -26.65
CA PRO A 242 -12.81 18.12 -28.02
C PRO A 242 -11.73 19.06 -28.59
N GLY A 243 -10.58 18.51 -28.96
CA GLY A 243 -9.47 19.27 -29.58
C GLY A 243 -8.30 19.68 -28.68
N SER A 244 -8.32 19.44 -27.37
CA SER A 244 -7.18 19.80 -26.49
C SER A 244 -6.19 18.65 -26.29
N ALA A 245 -4.91 18.81 -26.66
CA ALA A 245 -3.87 17.83 -26.34
C ALA A 245 -3.54 17.87 -24.84
N VAL A 246 -3.95 16.85 -24.08
CA VAL A 246 -3.54 16.72 -22.68
C VAL A 246 -2.13 16.14 -22.61
N THR A 247 -1.23 16.91 -22.01
CA THR A 247 0.09 16.49 -21.54
C THR A 247 -0.04 15.97 -20.11
N GLY A 248 -0.40 14.70 -19.93
CA GLY A 248 -0.43 14.05 -18.62
C GLY A 248 -0.58 12.54 -18.79
N LYS A 249 0.39 11.77 -18.27
CA LYS A 249 0.38 10.31 -18.37
C LYS A 249 -0.41 9.77 -17.18
N SER A 250 -1.52 9.07 -17.44
CA SER A 250 -2.29 8.37 -16.40
C SER A 250 -1.45 7.23 -15.79
N ASP A 251 -1.63 6.96 -14.50
CA ASP A 251 -1.00 5.83 -13.81
C ASP A 251 -1.78 4.54 -14.08
N TYR A 252 -3.11 4.67 -14.09
CA TYR A 252 -4.06 3.59 -14.36
C TYR A 252 -5.07 4.00 -15.43
N ARG A 253 -5.57 3.00 -16.17
CA ARG A 253 -6.67 3.15 -17.13
C ARG A 253 -7.72 2.07 -16.88
N LEU A 254 -8.96 2.49 -16.63
CA LEU A 254 -10.13 1.61 -16.52
C LEU A 254 -10.79 1.50 -17.90
N ASP A 255 -10.55 0.38 -18.57
CA ASP A 255 -11.24 0.02 -19.80
C ASP A 255 -12.62 -0.54 -19.46
N THR A 256 -13.63 -0.08 -20.20
CA THR A 256 -15.02 -0.43 -19.93
C THR A 256 -15.69 -0.87 -21.23
N SER A 257 -16.49 -1.93 -21.17
CA SER A 257 -17.27 -2.39 -22.32
C SER A 257 -18.65 -2.87 -21.89
N LEU A 258 -19.62 -2.68 -22.77
CA LEU A 258 -21.01 -3.01 -22.56
C LEU A 258 -21.57 -3.72 -23.79
N VAL A 259 -22.13 -4.92 -23.58
CA VAL A 259 -22.76 -5.73 -24.63
C VAL A 259 -24.19 -6.02 -24.22
N ARG A 260 -25.15 -5.65 -25.07
CA ARG A 260 -26.55 -6.00 -24.87
C ARG A 260 -26.84 -7.33 -25.54
N THR A 261 -27.37 -8.27 -24.77
CA THR A 261 -27.80 -9.58 -25.25
C THR A 261 -29.13 -9.47 -26.00
N VAL A 262 -29.47 -10.52 -26.77
CA VAL A 262 -30.75 -10.61 -27.51
C VAL A 262 -31.95 -10.62 -26.54
N GLU A 263 -31.78 -11.22 -25.36
CA GLU A 263 -32.77 -11.28 -24.28
C GLU A 263 -32.98 -9.93 -23.58
N GLY A 264 -32.18 -8.91 -23.93
CA GLY A 264 -32.26 -7.55 -23.41
C GLY A 264 -31.41 -7.29 -22.17
N ASN A 265 -30.79 -8.33 -21.58
CA ASN A 265 -29.81 -8.21 -20.50
C ASN A 265 -28.53 -7.52 -20.98
N THR A 266 -27.81 -6.89 -20.06
CA THR A 266 -26.61 -6.11 -20.34
C THR A 266 -25.39 -6.71 -19.65
N ASP A 267 -24.41 -7.16 -20.43
CA ASP A 267 -23.13 -7.62 -19.92
C ASP A 267 -22.15 -6.43 -19.86
N VAL A 268 -21.67 -6.12 -18.67
CA VAL A 268 -20.67 -5.06 -18.41
C VAL A 268 -19.35 -5.71 -18.05
N THR A 269 -18.26 -5.28 -18.69
CA THR A 269 -16.89 -5.70 -18.35
C THR A 269 -16.07 -4.48 -17.99
N LEU A 270 -15.35 -4.56 -16.88
CA LEU A 270 -14.41 -3.55 -16.40
C LEU A 270 -13.02 -4.18 -16.32
N VAL A 271 -12.00 -3.49 -16.80
CA VAL A 271 -10.59 -3.93 -16.75
C VAL A 271 -9.72 -2.78 -16.30
N LEU A 272 -9.07 -2.92 -15.14
CA LEU A 272 -8.10 -1.94 -14.65
C LEU A 272 -6.70 -2.31 -15.15
N ASN A 273 -6.10 -1.40 -15.91
CA ASN A 273 -4.76 -1.54 -16.44
C ASN A 273 -3.81 -0.57 -15.74
N ARG A 274 -2.61 -1.04 -15.41
CA ARG A 274 -1.50 -0.17 -15.05
C ARG A 274 -0.80 0.29 -16.32
N VAL A 275 -0.71 1.60 -16.50
CA VAL A 275 -0.23 2.21 -17.76
C VAL A 275 1.28 2.05 -17.93
N ALA A 276 2.03 2.08 -16.82
CA ALA A 276 3.49 2.01 -16.83
C ALA A 276 4.06 0.77 -17.53
N ASP A 277 3.39 -0.38 -17.39
CA ASP A 277 3.82 -1.68 -17.95
C ASP A 277 2.73 -2.38 -18.79
N GLN A 278 1.64 -1.67 -19.11
CA GLN A 278 0.53 -2.15 -19.95
C GLN A 278 -0.08 -3.47 -19.44
N ARG A 279 -0.18 -3.62 -18.12
CA ARG A 279 -0.66 -4.84 -17.48
C ARG A 279 -2.08 -4.67 -16.94
N ALA A 280 -2.98 -5.57 -17.31
CA ALA A 280 -4.26 -5.74 -16.63
C ALA A 280 -4.01 -6.31 -15.22
N ILE A 281 -4.36 -5.55 -14.18
CA ILE A 281 -4.15 -5.94 -12.78
C ILE A 281 -5.44 -6.37 -12.10
N TRP A 282 -6.60 -6.06 -12.69
CA TRP A 282 -7.91 -6.48 -12.20
C TRP A 282 -8.93 -6.45 -13.33
N SER A 283 -9.92 -7.35 -13.28
CA SER A 283 -11.07 -7.36 -14.18
C SER A 283 -12.29 -7.95 -13.48
N GLN A 284 -13.47 -7.46 -13.85
CA GLN A 284 -14.76 -8.01 -13.44
C GLN A 284 -15.74 -7.97 -14.60
N GLN A 285 -16.62 -8.96 -14.65
CA GLN A 285 -17.73 -9.05 -15.58
C GLN A 285 -19.03 -9.26 -14.81
N LEU A 286 -20.04 -8.47 -15.14
CA LEU A 286 -21.36 -8.52 -14.54
C LEU A 286 -22.42 -8.65 -15.63
N ARG A 287 -23.41 -9.50 -15.38
CA ARG A 287 -24.62 -9.57 -16.19
C ARG A 287 -25.74 -8.85 -15.44
N LEU A 288 -26.31 -7.85 -16.07
CA LEU A 288 -27.35 -7.00 -15.50
C LEU A 288 -28.69 -7.26 -16.18
N THR A 289 -29.73 -7.40 -15.39
CA THR A 289 -31.11 -7.48 -15.87
C THR A 289 -31.61 -6.09 -16.30
N GLN A 290 -32.77 -6.06 -16.96
CA GLN A 290 -33.31 -4.80 -17.49
C GLN A 290 -33.70 -3.81 -16.38
N ASP A 291 -34.12 -4.29 -15.21
CA ASP A 291 -34.46 -3.49 -14.02
C ASP A 291 -33.24 -2.93 -13.28
N GLU A 292 -32.04 -3.44 -13.54
CA GLU A 292 -30.78 -2.91 -13.00
C GLU A 292 -30.19 -1.79 -13.86
N THR A 293 -30.81 -1.50 -15.00
CA THR A 293 -30.37 -0.47 -15.96
C THR A 293 -31.47 0.58 -16.18
N PRO A 294 -31.13 1.88 -16.23
CA PRO A 294 -29.79 2.46 -16.36
C PRO A 294 -29.08 2.82 -15.03
N GLU A 295 -29.57 2.39 -13.87
CA GLU A 295 -29.09 2.80 -12.55
C GLU A 295 -27.71 2.21 -12.19
N PHE A 296 -27.39 1.00 -12.68
CA PHE A 296 -26.12 0.30 -12.46
C PHE A 296 -25.75 0.13 -10.97
N THR A 297 -26.72 -0.11 -10.10
CA THR A 297 -26.49 -0.30 -8.65
C THR A 297 -25.52 -1.45 -8.35
N ALA A 298 -25.52 -2.51 -9.16
CA ALA A 298 -24.59 -3.62 -9.02
C ALA A 298 -23.11 -3.26 -9.29
N ILE A 299 -22.82 -2.08 -9.87
CA ILE A 299 -21.45 -1.58 -10.12
C ILE A 299 -20.86 -0.91 -8.87
N GLU A 300 -21.67 -0.49 -7.91
CA GLU A 300 -21.22 0.26 -6.73
C GLU A 300 -20.15 -0.48 -5.90
N PRO A 301 -20.26 -1.80 -5.64
CA PRO A 301 -19.19 -2.54 -4.98
C PRO A 301 -17.89 -2.57 -5.78
N LEU A 302 -17.96 -2.54 -7.12
CA LEU A 302 -16.76 -2.52 -7.96
C LEU A 302 -16.03 -1.18 -7.88
N ILE A 303 -16.77 -0.07 -7.74
CA ILE A 303 -16.18 1.25 -7.50
C ILE A 303 -15.42 1.24 -6.16
N ALA A 304 -16.03 0.72 -5.09
CA ALA A 304 -15.41 0.57 -3.78
C ALA A 304 -14.16 -0.33 -3.83
N GLN A 305 -14.23 -1.48 -4.51
CA GLN A 305 -13.11 -2.40 -4.69
C GLN A 305 -11.95 -1.79 -5.47
N LEU A 306 -12.19 -0.83 -6.37
CA LEU A 306 -11.13 -0.18 -7.13
C LEU A 306 -10.42 0.91 -6.33
N ALA A 307 -11.19 1.84 -5.74
CA ALA A 307 -10.70 3.11 -5.22
C ALA A 307 -10.75 3.25 -3.68
N GLY A 308 -11.37 2.30 -2.98
CA GLY A 308 -11.47 2.31 -1.52
C GLY A 308 -10.14 2.11 -0.79
N ASP A 309 -10.18 2.24 0.54
CA ASP A 309 -9.02 2.13 1.44
C ASP A 309 -8.21 0.84 1.23
N TYR A 310 -8.88 -0.27 0.95
CA TYR A 310 -8.26 -1.59 0.69
C TYR A 310 -8.37 -2.01 -0.79
N GLY A 311 -8.66 -1.06 -1.66
CA GLY A 311 -8.94 -1.28 -3.07
C GLY A 311 -7.72 -1.74 -3.87
N VAL A 312 -7.98 -2.14 -5.11
CA VAL A 312 -6.98 -2.67 -6.05
C VAL A 312 -5.81 -1.70 -6.23
N ILE A 313 -6.06 -0.39 -6.34
CA ILE A 313 -5.02 0.62 -6.59
C ILE A 313 -4.07 0.74 -5.39
N VAL A 314 -4.60 0.77 -4.16
CA VAL A 314 -3.81 0.79 -2.93
C VAL A 314 -2.98 -0.49 -2.80
N ARG A 315 -3.60 -1.65 -3.04
CA ARG A 315 -2.94 -2.95 -2.98
C ARG A 315 -1.83 -3.09 -4.01
N ASP A 316 -2.02 -2.59 -5.22
CA ASP A 316 -1.00 -2.60 -6.27
C ASP A 316 0.25 -1.80 -5.85
N GLN A 317 0.03 -0.61 -5.28
CA GLN A 317 1.12 0.24 -4.76
C GLN A 317 1.91 -0.48 -3.67
N VAL A 318 1.21 -1.05 -2.68
CA VAL A 318 1.81 -1.79 -1.58
C VAL A 318 2.55 -3.04 -2.06
N GLN A 319 2.01 -3.75 -3.06
CA GLN A 319 2.63 -4.97 -3.58
C GLN A 319 3.92 -4.66 -4.36
N ARG A 320 3.92 -3.57 -5.15
CA ARG A 320 5.11 -3.15 -5.90
C ARG A 320 6.19 -2.57 -5.00
N GLN A 321 5.80 -1.87 -3.94
CA GLN A 321 6.69 -1.07 -3.10
C GLN A 321 6.38 -1.29 -1.62
N PRO A 322 6.61 -2.52 -1.09
CA PRO A 322 6.17 -2.93 0.25
C PRO A 322 6.82 -2.15 1.40
N ASP A 323 7.99 -1.56 1.17
CA ASP A 323 8.76 -0.79 2.16
C ASP A 323 8.82 0.72 1.83
N ASN A 324 7.96 1.19 0.92
CA ASN A 324 7.91 2.62 0.57
C ASN A 324 6.99 3.40 1.51
N PHE A 325 7.59 4.21 2.38
CA PHE A 325 6.95 5.14 3.31
C PHE A 325 7.22 6.61 2.92
N SER A 326 7.48 6.90 1.64
CA SER A 326 7.62 8.28 1.18
C SER A 326 6.36 9.10 1.50
N PRO A 327 6.50 10.39 1.85
CA PRO A 327 5.36 11.28 2.08
C PRO A 327 4.36 11.27 0.91
N GLY A 328 3.07 11.47 1.21
CA GLY A 328 1.98 11.40 0.23
C GLY A 328 1.38 10.00 0.07
N PHE A 329 1.00 9.63 -1.16
CA PHE A 329 0.24 8.41 -1.43
C PHE A 329 0.89 7.09 -0.96
N PRO A 330 2.22 6.86 -1.10
CA PRO A 330 2.85 5.64 -0.57
C PRO A 330 2.64 5.50 0.94
N CYS A 331 2.74 6.60 1.70
CA CYS A 331 2.47 6.61 3.13
C CYS A 331 1.00 6.25 3.45
N LEU A 332 0.03 6.83 2.72
CA LEU A 332 -1.39 6.49 2.88
C LEU A 332 -1.67 5.03 2.55
N ALA A 333 -1.03 4.48 1.52
CA ALA A 333 -1.14 3.08 1.15
C ALA A 333 -0.60 2.15 2.24
N GLN A 334 0.53 2.52 2.87
CA GLN A 334 1.08 1.78 4.03
C GLN A 334 0.20 1.92 5.28
N PHE A 335 -0.38 3.09 5.53
CA PHE A 335 -1.37 3.29 6.58
C PHE A 335 -2.55 2.33 6.42
N ASN A 336 -3.10 2.24 5.21
CA ASN A 336 -4.18 1.30 4.91
C ASN A 336 -3.73 -0.16 4.98
N ARG A 337 -2.50 -0.50 4.59
CA ARG A 337 -1.93 -1.85 4.81
C ARG A 337 -1.86 -2.20 6.29
N VAL A 338 -1.41 -1.29 7.15
CA VAL A 338 -1.34 -1.51 8.60
C VAL A 338 -2.72 -1.78 9.17
N ARG A 339 -3.74 -1.03 8.71
CA ARG A 339 -5.13 -1.29 9.04
C ARG A 339 -5.53 -2.67 8.53
N GLN A 340 -5.44 -2.94 7.24
CA GLN A 340 -5.83 -4.20 6.60
C GLN A 340 -5.22 -5.44 7.27
N MET A 341 -3.91 -5.43 7.49
CA MET A 341 -3.16 -6.56 8.02
C MET A 341 -3.20 -6.64 9.55
N ARG A 342 -3.74 -5.62 10.23
CA ARG A 342 -3.79 -5.51 11.70
C ARG A 342 -2.42 -5.73 12.38
N ASN A 343 -1.35 -5.39 11.67
CA ASN A 343 0.03 -5.55 12.14
C ASN A 343 0.58 -4.21 12.60
N THR A 344 1.04 -4.13 13.85
CA THR A 344 1.57 -2.90 14.45
C THR A 344 3.04 -2.62 14.12
N ALA A 345 3.74 -3.55 13.47
CA ALA A 345 5.18 -3.45 13.20
C ALA A 345 5.60 -2.14 12.50
N ASN A 346 4.77 -1.63 11.60
CA ASN A 346 5.07 -0.44 10.79
C ASN A 346 4.34 0.83 11.25
N VAL A 347 3.60 0.81 12.37
CA VAL A 347 2.81 1.96 12.84
C VAL A 347 3.69 3.19 13.08
N LYS A 348 4.91 3.01 13.61
CA LYS A 348 5.85 4.11 13.84
C LYS A 348 6.32 4.76 12.54
N GLN A 349 6.64 3.96 11.52
CA GLN A 349 7.00 4.48 10.20
C GLN A 349 5.82 5.20 9.54
N VAL A 350 4.61 4.67 9.71
CA VAL A 350 3.38 5.32 9.23
C VAL A 350 3.15 6.68 9.91
N ASP A 351 3.27 6.75 11.24
CA ASP A 351 3.15 8.04 11.95
C ASP A 351 4.18 9.06 11.45
N ALA A 352 5.44 8.64 11.30
CA ALA A 352 6.51 9.49 10.82
C ALA A 352 6.26 10.01 9.38
N CYS A 353 5.82 9.15 8.46
CA CYS A 353 5.56 9.57 7.08
C CYS A 353 4.30 10.44 6.94
N LEU A 354 3.26 10.21 7.75
CA LEU A 354 2.07 11.06 7.78
C LEU A 354 2.45 12.47 8.27
N ARG A 355 3.26 12.57 9.33
CA ARG A 355 3.79 13.86 9.82
C ARG A 355 4.69 14.54 8.78
N ALA A 356 5.52 13.79 8.08
CA ALA A 356 6.35 14.33 6.99
C ALA A 356 5.48 14.88 5.84
N THR A 357 4.38 14.20 5.52
CA THR A 357 3.38 14.68 4.54
C THR A 357 2.74 15.99 5.01
N LEU A 358 2.32 16.08 6.27
CA LEU A 358 1.75 17.31 6.85
C LEU A 358 2.76 18.46 7.00
N LYS A 359 4.07 18.17 7.10
CA LYS A 359 5.10 19.22 7.09
C LYS A 359 5.15 19.93 5.73
N ALA A 360 4.93 19.20 4.64
CA ALA A 360 4.90 19.73 3.29
C ALA A 360 3.53 20.30 2.91
N ASN A 361 2.43 19.64 3.31
CA ASN A 361 1.06 20.09 3.09
C ASN A 361 0.24 20.07 4.41
N PRO A 362 0.29 21.16 5.22
CA PRO A 362 -0.33 21.19 6.55
C PRO A 362 -1.86 21.09 6.59
N ARG A 363 -2.52 21.23 5.43
CA ARG A 363 -3.97 21.25 5.25
C ARG A 363 -4.51 20.06 4.46
N ASP A 364 -3.69 19.04 4.22
CA ASP A 364 -4.16 17.80 3.58
C ASP A 364 -5.21 17.10 4.47
N PRO A 365 -6.49 17.07 4.09
CA PRO A 365 -7.55 16.49 4.92
C PRO A 365 -7.43 14.97 5.05
N VAL A 366 -6.92 14.29 4.02
CA VAL A 366 -6.79 12.83 3.98
C VAL A 366 -5.72 12.39 4.97
N THR A 367 -4.57 13.06 4.92
CA THR A 367 -3.45 12.80 5.82
C THR A 367 -3.79 13.19 7.27
N LEU A 368 -4.51 14.29 7.49
CA LEU A 368 -5.01 14.68 8.82
C LEU A 368 -5.97 13.63 9.40
N THR A 369 -6.89 13.12 8.56
CA THR A 369 -7.84 12.04 8.93
C THR A 369 -7.11 10.75 9.26
N ALA A 370 -6.12 10.36 8.46
CA ALA A 370 -5.31 9.17 8.69
C ALA A 370 -4.54 9.28 10.02
N LEU A 371 -3.85 10.40 10.26
CA LEU A 371 -3.09 10.61 11.49
C LEU A 371 -4.01 10.66 12.71
N SER A 372 -5.19 11.30 12.60
CA SER A 372 -6.21 11.28 13.65
C SER A 372 -6.59 9.86 14.04
N LEU A 373 -6.79 8.97 13.06
CA LEU A 373 -7.10 7.55 13.33
C LEU A 373 -5.94 6.83 14.03
N VAL A 374 -4.70 7.06 13.62
CA VAL A 374 -3.51 6.51 14.30
C VAL A 374 -3.48 6.93 15.77
N ARG A 375 -3.70 8.22 16.06
CA ARG A 375 -3.71 8.75 17.43
C ARG A 375 -4.86 8.18 18.28
N TYR A 376 -6.04 7.96 17.69
CA TYR A 376 -7.10 7.22 18.38
C TYR A 376 -6.71 5.77 18.69
N GLY A 377 -5.95 5.12 17.80
CA GLY A 377 -5.37 3.80 18.04
C GLY A 377 -4.44 3.77 19.25
N ASP A 378 -3.61 4.81 19.45
CA ASP A 378 -2.71 4.93 20.59
C ASP A 378 -3.46 5.20 21.91
N TRP A 379 -4.57 5.95 21.85
CA TRP A 379 -5.43 6.22 22.99
C TRP A 379 -6.13 4.97 23.52
N GLN A 380 -6.72 4.14 22.65
CA GLN A 380 -7.57 3.00 23.04
C GLN A 380 -6.97 2.02 24.07
N PRO A 381 -5.71 1.57 23.96
CA PRO A 381 -5.12 0.68 24.97
C PRO A 381 -4.70 1.40 26.26
N GLN A 382 -4.60 2.73 26.24
CA GLN A 382 -4.02 3.56 27.30
C GLN A 382 -5.01 4.59 27.89
N ARG A 383 -6.32 4.40 27.68
CA ARG A 383 -7.39 5.36 28.00
C ARG A 383 -7.32 6.00 29.39
N MET A 384 -6.89 5.23 30.39
CA MET A 384 -6.84 5.67 31.79
C MET A 384 -5.53 6.37 32.18
N THR A 385 -4.59 6.51 31.26
CA THR A 385 -3.25 7.08 31.51
C THR A 385 -3.15 8.53 31.04
N PRO A 386 -2.19 9.32 31.55
CA PRO A 386 -1.88 10.64 31.00
C PRO A 386 -1.55 10.63 29.50
N ALA A 387 -0.74 9.66 29.05
CA ALA A 387 -0.37 9.51 27.64
C ALA A 387 -1.60 9.25 26.75
N GLY A 388 -2.56 8.45 27.24
CA GLY A 388 -3.83 8.24 26.54
C GLY A 388 -4.64 9.52 26.40
N ARG A 389 -4.70 10.37 27.43
CA ARG A 389 -5.41 11.66 27.37
C ARG A 389 -4.78 12.60 26.34
N GLU A 390 -3.45 12.63 26.27
CA GLU A 390 -2.71 13.43 25.28
C GLU A 390 -2.97 12.93 23.85
N ALA A 391 -2.86 11.61 23.62
CA ALA A 391 -3.17 11.00 22.33
C ALA A 391 -4.61 11.28 21.88
N PHE A 392 -5.57 11.24 22.80
CA PHE A 392 -6.96 11.59 22.50
C PHE A 392 -7.14 13.05 22.10
N ALA A 393 -6.50 13.97 22.84
CA ALA A 393 -6.55 15.40 22.55
C ALA A 393 -5.93 15.70 21.17
N GLU A 394 -4.78 15.09 20.87
CA GLU A 394 -4.13 15.20 19.55
C GLU A 394 -5.04 14.63 18.45
N ALA A 395 -5.62 13.45 18.65
CA ALA A 395 -6.52 12.80 17.68
C ALA A 395 -7.71 13.70 17.31
N ARG A 396 -8.34 14.31 18.31
CA ARG A 396 -9.47 15.23 18.13
C ARG A 396 -9.05 16.52 17.44
N ALA A 397 -7.90 17.08 17.80
CA ALA A 397 -7.37 18.29 17.16
C ALA A 397 -7.06 18.07 15.67
N LEU A 398 -6.52 16.89 15.32
CA LEU A 398 -6.28 16.52 13.93
C LEU A 398 -7.58 16.35 13.14
N ALA A 399 -8.61 15.74 13.73
CA ALA A 399 -9.93 15.62 13.10
C ALA A 399 -10.55 16.99 12.83
N GLN A 400 -10.47 17.90 13.80
CA GLN A 400 -10.96 19.27 13.66
C GLN A 400 -10.24 20.02 12.52
N ARG A 401 -8.91 19.94 12.49
CA ARG A 401 -8.12 20.55 11.41
C ARG A 401 -8.45 19.95 10.05
N SER A 402 -8.73 18.66 9.97
CA SER A 402 -9.15 18.00 8.72
C SER A 402 -10.43 18.60 8.20
N TYR A 403 -11.44 18.71 9.05
CA TYR A 403 -12.73 19.33 8.72
C TYR A 403 -12.57 20.80 8.34
N GLU A 404 -11.82 21.59 9.10
CA GLU A 404 -11.58 23.01 8.79
C GLU A 404 -10.82 23.23 7.47
N SER A 405 -9.95 22.30 7.10
CA SER A 405 -9.18 22.38 5.86
C SER A 405 -10.02 22.08 4.62
N SER A 406 -11.03 21.22 4.75
CA SER A 406 -11.99 20.92 3.66
C SER A 406 -13.36 20.55 4.24
N PRO A 407 -14.21 21.54 4.55
CA PRO A 407 -15.51 21.31 5.20
C PRO A 407 -16.49 20.49 4.37
N ASN A 408 -16.29 20.42 3.05
CA ASN A 408 -17.11 19.67 2.10
C ASN A 408 -16.44 18.36 1.63
N SER A 409 -15.49 17.83 2.41
CA SER A 409 -14.86 16.52 2.14
C SER A 409 -15.46 15.42 3.00
N SER A 410 -15.63 14.24 2.41
CA SER A 410 -16.08 13.05 3.13
C SER A 410 -15.13 12.71 4.29
N ALA A 411 -13.81 12.70 4.03
CA ALA A 411 -12.79 12.43 5.04
C ALA A 411 -12.87 13.35 6.27
N GLY A 412 -12.93 14.68 6.05
CA GLY A 412 -13.01 15.65 7.14
C GLY A 412 -14.28 15.53 7.96
N MET A 413 -15.44 15.38 7.30
CA MET A 413 -16.72 15.16 8.00
C MET A 413 -16.71 13.86 8.80
N PHE A 414 -16.22 12.77 8.23
CA PHE A 414 -16.16 11.48 8.92
C PHE A 414 -15.18 11.48 10.10
N ALA A 415 -14.03 12.15 9.96
CA ALA A 415 -13.08 12.33 11.07
C ALA A 415 -13.74 13.04 12.26
N MET A 416 -14.50 14.11 11.99
CA MET A 416 -15.23 14.84 13.03
C MET A 416 -16.44 14.09 13.58
N ALA A 417 -17.15 13.31 12.75
CA ALA A 417 -18.19 12.41 13.20
C ALA A 417 -17.64 11.43 14.24
N ARG A 418 -16.54 10.74 13.90
CA ARG A 418 -15.82 9.82 14.81
C ARG A 418 -15.41 10.50 16.11
N ALA A 419 -14.85 11.70 16.04
CA ALA A 419 -14.45 12.44 17.23
C ALA A 419 -15.62 12.74 18.18
N ASN A 420 -16.79 13.11 17.62
CA ASN A 420 -18.01 13.32 18.39
C ASN A 420 -18.56 12.03 19.00
N PHE A 421 -18.51 10.91 18.27
CA PHE A 421 -18.93 9.62 18.83
C PHE A 421 -18.05 9.19 20.01
N TYR A 422 -16.74 9.38 19.93
CA TYR A 422 -15.84 9.04 21.04
C TYR A 422 -16.01 9.93 22.29
N THR A 423 -16.61 11.12 22.16
CA THR A 423 -17.01 11.96 23.30
C THR A 423 -18.46 11.75 23.73
N GLY A 424 -19.19 10.82 23.11
CA GLY A 424 -20.61 10.56 23.41
C GLY A 424 -21.58 11.59 22.83
N ASN A 425 -21.12 12.52 21.97
CA ASN A 425 -21.99 13.49 21.31
C ASN A 425 -22.66 12.86 20.07
N CYS A 426 -23.64 12.00 20.32
CA CYS A 426 -24.37 11.28 19.27
C CYS A 426 -25.05 12.22 18.26
N ALA A 427 -25.60 13.36 18.70
CA ALA A 427 -26.30 14.29 17.82
C ALA A 427 -25.37 14.87 16.74
N ALA A 428 -24.23 15.45 17.16
CA ALA A 428 -23.25 16.00 16.22
C ALA A 428 -22.55 14.91 15.41
N GLY A 429 -22.25 13.76 16.03
CA GLY A 429 -21.67 12.60 15.35
C GLY A 429 -22.54 12.10 14.21
N ASN A 430 -23.85 11.99 14.44
CA ASN A 430 -24.81 11.59 13.40
C ASN A 430 -24.92 12.63 12.29
N ALA A 431 -25.10 13.91 12.63
CA ALA A 431 -25.22 14.97 11.62
C ALA A 431 -24.01 15.01 10.67
N MET A 432 -22.80 14.93 11.22
CA MET A 432 -21.56 14.91 10.42
C MET A 432 -21.37 13.59 9.67
N GLY A 433 -21.75 12.46 10.27
CA GLY A 433 -21.67 11.16 9.63
C GLY A 433 -22.62 11.02 8.43
N ASP A 434 -23.85 11.49 8.57
CA ASP A 434 -24.85 11.47 7.49
C ASP A 434 -24.42 12.37 6.33
N ALA A 435 -23.83 13.53 6.64
CA ALA A 435 -23.24 14.41 5.63
C ALA A 435 -22.03 13.76 4.92
N ALA A 436 -21.17 13.03 5.65
CA ALA A 436 -20.05 12.31 5.07
C ALA A 436 -20.52 11.21 4.10
N ILE A 437 -21.52 10.41 4.49
CA ILE A 437 -22.12 9.38 3.61
C ILE A 437 -22.71 10.00 2.34
N ALA A 438 -23.38 11.15 2.44
CA ALA A 438 -23.92 11.83 1.26
C ALA A 438 -22.81 12.25 0.27
N LEU A 439 -21.62 12.59 0.76
CA LEU A 439 -20.46 12.94 -0.07
C LEU A 439 -19.84 11.69 -0.72
N ASN A 440 -19.72 10.57 -0.01
CA ASN A 440 -19.25 9.31 -0.56
C ASN A 440 -20.06 8.08 -0.10
N PRO A 441 -21.13 7.70 -0.82
CA PRO A 441 -21.96 6.54 -0.45
C PRO A 441 -21.32 5.19 -0.82
N TYR A 442 -20.10 5.20 -1.38
CA TYR A 442 -19.38 4.01 -1.85
C TYR A 442 -18.26 3.58 -0.89
N ASP A 443 -17.98 4.36 0.16
CA ASP A 443 -16.97 4.01 1.16
C ASP A 443 -17.51 2.97 2.16
N ALA A 444 -17.04 1.73 2.01
CA ALA A 444 -17.44 0.61 2.85
C ALA A 444 -17.02 0.77 4.31
N ASP A 445 -15.83 1.34 4.58
CA ASP A 445 -15.30 1.47 5.94
C ASP A 445 -16.06 2.57 6.68
N MET A 446 -16.32 3.70 6.03
CA MET A 446 -17.17 4.77 6.55
C MET A 446 -18.58 4.26 6.88
N ALA A 447 -19.25 3.56 5.95
CA ALA A 447 -20.57 2.98 6.20
C ALA A 447 -20.54 2.03 7.41
N GLY A 448 -19.55 1.14 7.48
CA GLY A 448 -19.45 0.16 8.57
C GLY A 448 -19.24 0.80 9.94
N PHE A 449 -18.33 1.76 10.05
CA PHE A 449 -18.08 2.44 11.31
C PHE A 449 -19.22 3.37 11.73
N LEU A 450 -19.86 4.08 10.79
CA LEU A 450 -21.06 4.87 11.11
C LEU A 450 -22.21 3.97 11.55
N GLY A 451 -22.35 2.79 10.95
CA GLY A 451 -23.30 1.77 11.39
C GLY A 451 -23.06 1.36 12.84
N LEU A 452 -21.81 1.00 13.18
CA LEU A 452 -21.39 0.73 14.56
C LEU A 452 -21.74 1.88 15.50
N PHE A 453 -21.38 3.12 15.14
CA PHE A 453 -21.61 4.27 16.00
C PHE A 453 -23.10 4.55 16.23
N LYS A 454 -23.92 4.44 15.17
CA LYS A 454 -25.38 4.58 15.26
C LYS A 454 -25.98 3.54 16.21
N LEU A 455 -25.54 2.28 16.15
CA LEU A 455 -25.96 1.26 17.12
C LEU A 455 -25.62 1.66 18.56
N THR A 456 -24.41 2.18 18.81
CA THR A 456 -24.01 2.63 20.16
C THR A 456 -24.80 3.85 20.65
N CYS A 457 -25.37 4.63 19.74
CA CYS A 457 -26.22 5.77 20.02
C CYS A 457 -27.72 5.43 20.04
N GLY A 458 -28.10 4.14 20.01
CA GLY A 458 -29.49 3.69 20.07
C GLY A 458 -30.26 3.74 18.75
N MET A 459 -29.60 4.03 17.63
CA MET A 459 -30.20 4.04 16.29
C MET A 459 -30.01 2.66 15.63
N GLY A 460 -30.74 1.68 16.16
CA GLY A 460 -30.65 0.27 15.78
C GLY A 460 -30.84 0.00 14.28
N PRO A 461 -32.03 0.32 13.73
CA PRO A 461 -32.36 0.05 12.34
C PRO A 461 -31.40 0.72 11.34
N GLU A 462 -31.08 1.99 11.54
CA GLU A 462 -30.18 2.75 10.68
C GLU A 462 -28.75 2.22 10.78
N GLY A 463 -28.32 1.86 11.99
CA GLY A 463 -27.00 1.26 12.22
C GLY A 463 -26.83 -0.07 11.49
N GLU A 464 -27.84 -0.95 11.54
CA GLU A 464 -27.82 -2.22 10.83
C GLU A 464 -27.80 -2.05 9.31
N LEU A 465 -28.60 -1.13 8.76
CA LEU A 465 -28.61 -0.84 7.33
C LEU A 465 -27.22 -0.44 6.82
N LEU A 466 -26.51 0.41 7.57
CA LEU A 466 -25.15 0.82 7.22
C LEU A 466 -24.13 -0.31 7.34
N LEU A 467 -24.25 -1.18 8.35
CA LEU A 467 -23.38 -2.35 8.47
C LEU A 467 -23.58 -3.33 7.31
N ARG A 468 -24.83 -3.59 6.91
CA ARG A 468 -25.15 -4.41 5.74
C ARG A 468 -24.60 -3.77 4.47
N ARG A 469 -24.75 -2.46 4.32
CA ARG A 469 -24.21 -1.70 3.19
C ARG A 469 -22.69 -1.77 3.12
N SER A 470 -21.99 -1.70 4.25
CA SER A 470 -20.54 -1.89 4.32
C SER A 470 -20.11 -3.23 3.70
N LEU A 471 -20.73 -4.33 4.13
CA LEU A 471 -20.40 -5.67 3.60
C LEU A 471 -20.81 -5.86 2.14
N GLN A 472 -21.87 -5.19 1.69
CA GLN A 472 -22.29 -5.19 0.29
C GLN A 472 -21.27 -4.47 -0.60
N LEU A 473 -20.70 -3.36 -0.12
CA LEU A 473 -19.72 -2.56 -0.86
C LEU A 473 -18.35 -3.26 -0.92
N ASP A 474 -17.83 -3.70 0.22
CA ASP A 474 -16.58 -4.47 0.29
C ASP A 474 -16.57 -5.43 1.49
N SER A 475 -16.52 -6.72 1.20
CA SER A 475 -16.41 -7.79 2.19
C SER A 475 -15.00 -8.39 2.30
N SER A 476 -14.01 -7.80 1.62
CA SER A 476 -12.63 -8.32 1.59
C SER A 476 -11.94 -8.20 2.95
N TYR A 477 -12.26 -7.16 3.73
CA TYR A 477 -11.66 -6.89 5.05
C TYR A 477 -12.69 -6.31 6.02
N PRO A 478 -13.77 -7.05 6.32
CA PRO A 478 -14.97 -6.49 6.90
C PRO A 478 -14.84 -6.18 8.41
N GLY A 479 -13.82 -6.71 9.08
CA GLY A 479 -13.35 -6.33 10.42
C GLY A 479 -14.46 -6.14 11.47
N VAL A 480 -14.37 -5.03 12.21
CA VAL A 480 -15.33 -4.65 13.26
C VAL A 480 -16.77 -4.53 12.73
N PRO A 481 -17.04 -3.88 11.57
CA PRO A 481 -18.39 -3.85 11.00
C PRO A 481 -19.07 -5.24 10.87
N ALA A 482 -18.39 -6.25 10.33
CA ALA A 482 -18.97 -7.59 10.19
C ALA A 482 -19.32 -8.23 11.54
N VAL A 483 -18.40 -8.20 12.50
CA VAL A 483 -18.64 -8.82 13.81
C VAL A 483 -19.70 -8.07 14.61
N THR A 484 -19.82 -6.75 14.42
CA THR A 484 -20.91 -5.96 15.00
C THR A 484 -22.24 -6.36 14.40
N LEU A 485 -22.35 -6.52 13.08
CA LEU A 485 -23.57 -7.01 12.45
C LEU A 485 -23.93 -8.41 12.96
N ALA A 486 -22.97 -9.34 12.93
CA ALA A 486 -23.18 -10.71 13.41
C ALA A 486 -23.62 -10.74 14.89
N PHE A 487 -23.08 -9.86 15.73
CA PHE A 487 -23.49 -9.77 17.14
C PHE A 487 -24.94 -9.27 17.26
N THR A 488 -25.31 -8.19 16.56
CA THR A 488 -26.69 -7.66 16.53
C THR A 488 -27.69 -8.70 16.04
N LEU A 489 -27.35 -9.45 14.99
CA LEU A 489 -28.17 -10.57 14.47
C LEU A 489 -28.32 -11.67 15.51
N SER A 490 -27.24 -12.04 16.18
CA SER A 490 -27.27 -13.05 17.22
C SER A 490 -28.15 -12.61 18.39
N GLU A 491 -28.12 -11.33 18.80
CA GLU A 491 -28.96 -10.78 19.88
C GLU A 491 -30.46 -10.95 19.60
N ARG A 492 -30.90 -10.87 18.33
CA ARG A 492 -32.30 -11.05 17.95
C ARG A 492 -32.69 -12.48 17.56
N GLY A 493 -31.76 -13.43 17.66
CA GLY A 493 -32.02 -14.85 17.40
C GLY A 493 -31.62 -15.33 16.00
N ASP A 494 -31.13 -14.46 15.12
CA ASP A 494 -30.78 -14.79 13.73
C ASP A 494 -29.40 -15.48 13.63
N GLN A 495 -29.24 -16.63 14.28
CA GLN A 495 -27.95 -17.31 14.40
C GLN A 495 -27.39 -17.77 13.05
N ASP A 496 -28.24 -18.18 12.11
CA ASP A 496 -27.79 -18.68 10.81
C ASP A 496 -27.17 -17.58 9.94
N GLU A 497 -27.75 -16.38 9.94
CA GLU A 497 -27.16 -15.24 9.26
C GLU A 497 -25.90 -14.76 9.97
N ALA A 498 -25.92 -14.66 11.30
CA ALA A 498 -24.72 -14.32 12.08
C ALA A 498 -23.56 -15.27 11.81
N ARG A 499 -23.82 -16.59 11.77
CA ARG A 499 -22.81 -17.60 11.44
C ARG A 499 -22.27 -17.42 10.03
N ARG A 500 -23.14 -17.25 9.02
CA ARG A 500 -22.71 -17.06 7.62
C ARG A 500 -21.75 -15.88 7.47
N ILE A 501 -22.04 -14.75 8.11
CA ILE A 501 -21.15 -13.58 8.09
C ILE A 501 -19.78 -13.95 8.69
N LEU A 502 -19.75 -14.60 9.86
CA LEU A 502 -18.51 -14.98 10.53
C LEU A 502 -17.72 -16.07 9.78
N ASP A 503 -18.39 -16.95 9.03
CA ASP A 503 -17.74 -17.98 8.21
C ASP A 503 -17.04 -17.39 6.98
N GLN A 504 -17.55 -16.29 6.45
CA GLN A 504 -16.99 -15.62 5.27
C GLN A 504 -15.85 -14.66 5.60
N MET A 505 -15.60 -14.37 6.87
CA MET A 505 -14.52 -13.45 7.28
C MET A 505 -13.12 -14.05 7.00
N PRO A 506 -12.29 -13.38 6.19
CA PRO A 506 -10.95 -13.88 5.87
C PRO A 506 -9.95 -13.60 7.01
N SER A 507 -8.80 -14.26 6.94
CA SER A 507 -7.64 -13.88 7.76
C SER A 507 -7.05 -12.54 7.28
N PRO A 508 -6.60 -11.65 8.18
CA PRO A 508 -6.51 -11.81 9.63
C PRO A 508 -7.76 -11.37 10.41
N SER A 509 -8.84 -10.92 9.77
CA SER A 509 -10.07 -10.46 10.46
C SER A 509 -10.72 -11.55 11.32
N ASN A 510 -10.64 -12.81 10.90
CA ASN A 510 -11.09 -13.95 11.70
C ASN A 510 -10.18 -14.32 12.89
N MET A 511 -9.10 -13.57 13.11
CA MET A 511 -8.19 -13.72 14.25
C MET A 511 -8.33 -12.54 15.24
N GLU A 512 -9.23 -11.59 14.98
CA GLU A 512 -9.43 -10.44 15.86
C GLU A 512 -10.19 -10.85 17.15
N PRO A 513 -9.93 -10.18 18.30
CA PRO A 513 -10.57 -10.55 19.56
C PRO A 513 -12.09 -10.37 19.53
N GLN A 514 -12.59 -9.38 18.79
CA GLN A 514 -14.03 -9.18 18.58
C GLN A 514 -14.64 -10.36 17.81
N TYR A 515 -13.94 -10.91 16.82
CA TYR A 515 -14.37 -12.10 16.09
C TYR A 515 -14.49 -13.30 17.02
N MET A 516 -13.43 -13.62 17.78
CA MET A 516 -13.44 -14.78 18.67
C MET A 516 -14.57 -14.68 19.71
N MET A 517 -14.82 -13.49 20.26
CA MET A 517 -15.92 -13.24 21.17
C MET A 517 -17.28 -13.53 20.52
N VAL A 518 -17.58 -12.91 19.37
CA VAL A 518 -18.90 -13.06 18.72
C VAL A 518 -19.09 -14.48 18.19
N ARG A 519 -18.03 -15.10 17.66
CA ARG A 519 -18.03 -16.50 17.22
C ARG A 519 -18.37 -17.45 18.35
N ALA A 520 -17.79 -17.25 19.55
CA ALA A 520 -18.12 -18.06 20.72
C ALA A 520 -19.61 -17.94 21.07
N ILE A 521 -20.15 -16.72 21.12
CA ILE A 521 -21.56 -16.48 21.45
C ILE A 521 -22.50 -17.15 20.43
N VAL A 522 -22.24 -16.97 19.13
CA VAL A 522 -23.07 -17.56 18.06
C VAL A 522 -23.01 -19.09 18.10
N GLN A 523 -21.82 -19.68 18.26
CA GLN A 523 -21.67 -21.13 18.35
C GLN A 523 -22.43 -21.70 19.55
N ALA A 524 -22.29 -21.10 20.72
CA ALA A 524 -22.97 -21.57 21.93
C ALA A 524 -24.49 -21.49 21.81
N ARG A 525 -25.03 -20.42 21.22
CA ARG A 525 -26.47 -20.27 20.93
C ARG A 525 -27.00 -21.28 19.90
N GLN A 526 -26.12 -21.87 19.08
CA GLN A 526 -26.44 -22.98 18.18
C GLN A 526 -26.19 -24.37 18.81
N GLY A 527 -25.95 -24.44 20.12
CA GLY A 527 -25.69 -25.69 20.84
C GLY A 527 -24.25 -26.19 20.77
N GLN A 528 -23.35 -25.50 20.07
CA GLN A 528 -21.93 -25.85 19.91
C GLN A 528 -21.08 -25.28 21.07
N VAL A 529 -21.42 -25.68 22.31
CA VAL A 529 -20.84 -25.10 23.53
C VAL A 529 -19.35 -25.46 23.68
N ALA A 530 -18.94 -26.66 23.24
CA ALA A 530 -17.54 -27.09 23.33
C ALA A 530 -16.63 -26.23 22.43
N GLU A 531 -17.06 -26.00 21.19
CA GLU A 531 -16.39 -25.13 20.22
C GLU A 531 -16.35 -23.69 20.71
N ALA A 532 -17.45 -23.21 21.28
CA ALA A 532 -17.53 -21.86 21.85
C ALA A 532 -16.55 -21.65 23.01
N ARG A 533 -16.41 -22.64 23.90
CA ARG A 533 -15.41 -22.62 24.98
C ARG A 533 -13.99 -22.61 24.42
N ALA A 534 -13.72 -23.37 23.35
CA ALA A 534 -12.42 -23.33 22.69
C ALA A 534 -12.11 -21.94 22.10
N GLN A 535 -13.10 -21.25 21.51
CA GLN A 535 -12.93 -19.86 21.04
C GLN A 535 -12.65 -18.91 22.21
N TRP A 536 -13.36 -19.06 23.33
CA TRP A 536 -13.08 -18.27 24.53
C TRP A 536 -11.66 -18.47 25.07
N GLN A 537 -11.17 -19.72 25.10
CA GLN A 537 -9.79 -20.01 25.52
C GLN A 537 -8.76 -19.36 24.59
N ARG A 538 -9.00 -19.35 23.27
CA ARG A 538 -8.15 -18.61 22.32
C ARG A 538 -8.15 -17.11 22.59
N LEU A 539 -9.31 -16.54 22.94
CA LEU A 539 -9.42 -15.12 23.29
C LEU A 539 -8.67 -14.79 24.59
N LEU A 540 -8.73 -15.65 25.61
CA LEU A 540 -7.94 -15.51 26.84
C LEU A 540 -6.43 -15.53 26.54
N ALA A 541 -5.97 -16.47 25.73
CA ALA A 541 -4.57 -16.54 25.30
C ALA A 541 -4.15 -15.29 24.52
N TYR A 542 -4.98 -14.83 23.58
CA TYR A 542 -4.74 -13.62 22.79
C TYR A 542 -4.62 -12.36 23.68
N THR A 543 -5.49 -12.23 24.68
CA THR A 543 -5.52 -11.09 25.60
C THR A 543 -4.59 -11.26 26.81
N ARG A 544 -3.85 -12.36 26.90
CA ARG A 544 -2.96 -12.74 28.02
C ARG A 544 -3.68 -12.67 29.37
N GLN A 545 -4.91 -13.18 29.43
CA GLN A 545 -5.69 -13.25 30.66
C GLN A 545 -5.69 -14.68 31.22
N PRO A 546 -5.74 -14.84 32.55
CA PRO A 546 -5.83 -16.16 33.17
C PRO A 546 -7.18 -16.82 32.91
N ALA A 547 -7.25 -18.14 33.10
CA ALA A 547 -8.43 -18.96 32.81
C ALA A 547 -9.69 -18.57 33.60
N ASP A 548 -9.51 -17.95 34.77
CA ASP A 548 -10.54 -17.48 35.70
C ASP A 548 -10.92 -16.00 35.50
N ALA A 549 -10.34 -15.32 34.50
CA ALA A 549 -10.63 -13.92 34.24
C ALA A 549 -12.12 -13.70 33.90
N THR A 550 -12.73 -12.69 34.51
CA THR A 550 -14.11 -12.34 34.20
C THR A 550 -14.25 -11.84 32.76
N PRO A 551 -15.41 -12.07 32.10
CA PRO A 551 -15.65 -11.52 30.77
C PRO A 551 -15.41 -10.02 30.70
N GLU A 552 -15.85 -9.24 31.69
CA GLU A 552 -15.68 -7.80 31.71
C GLU A 552 -14.20 -7.39 31.69
N ARG A 553 -13.34 -8.12 32.41
CA ARG A 553 -11.90 -7.88 32.43
C ARG A 553 -11.27 -8.18 31.07
N VAL A 554 -11.66 -9.27 30.43
CA VAL A 554 -11.15 -9.69 29.11
C VAL A 554 -11.62 -8.71 28.02
N LEU A 555 -12.92 -8.45 27.96
CA LEU A 555 -13.55 -7.59 26.96
C LEU A 555 -13.10 -6.13 27.10
N GLY A 556 -12.89 -5.65 28.33
CA GLY A 556 -12.39 -4.29 28.59
C GLY A 556 -11.01 -3.99 27.99
N ARG A 557 -10.26 -5.01 27.54
CA ARG A 557 -8.97 -4.82 26.85
C ARG A 557 -9.11 -4.30 25.43
N PHE A 558 -10.23 -4.54 24.76
CA PHE A 558 -10.41 -4.22 23.33
C PHE A 558 -11.77 -3.62 22.97
N ILE A 559 -12.74 -3.60 23.90
CA ILE A 559 -14.04 -2.94 23.72
C ILE A 559 -14.05 -1.62 24.48
N ILE A 560 -14.51 -0.56 23.82
CA ILE A 560 -14.55 0.80 24.39
C ILE A 560 -15.87 1.06 25.10
N THR A 561 -16.98 0.61 24.50
CA THR A 561 -18.35 0.93 24.91
C THR A 561 -18.81 0.06 26.08
N PRO A 562 -19.08 0.63 27.28
CA PRO A 562 -19.45 -0.14 28.47
C PRO A 562 -20.70 -1.02 28.28
N VAL A 563 -21.71 -0.50 27.57
CA VAL A 563 -22.97 -1.24 27.29
C VAL A 563 -22.69 -2.50 26.47
N VAL A 564 -21.77 -2.44 25.50
CA VAL A 564 -21.38 -3.61 24.70
C VAL A 564 -20.65 -4.65 25.54
N ILE A 565 -19.77 -4.22 26.45
CA ILE A 565 -19.10 -5.12 27.41
C ILE A 565 -20.14 -5.87 28.26
N GLN A 566 -21.12 -5.15 28.81
CA GLN A 566 -22.15 -5.75 29.65
C GLN A 566 -23.00 -6.76 28.86
N ARG A 567 -23.49 -6.38 27.68
CA ARG A 567 -24.30 -7.26 26.82
C ARG A 567 -23.55 -8.52 26.39
N ALA A 568 -22.31 -8.37 25.91
CA ALA A 568 -21.51 -9.51 25.51
C ALA A 568 -21.13 -10.41 26.70
N SER A 569 -20.83 -9.83 27.87
CA SER A 569 -20.54 -10.59 29.09
C SER A 569 -21.76 -11.39 29.56
N ALA A 570 -22.96 -10.82 29.50
CA ALA A 570 -24.21 -11.53 29.76
C ALA A 570 -24.41 -12.67 28.75
N ALA A 571 -24.29 -12.39 27.45
CA ALA A 571 -24.44 -13.39 26.40
C ALA A 571 -23.48 -14.59 26.56
N LEU A 572 -22.22 -14.36 26.96
CA LEU A 572 -21.25 -15.42 27.24
C LEU A 572 -21.66 -16.31 28.44
N ARG A 573 -22.25 -15.72 29.48
CA ARG A 573 -22.74 -16.45 30.66
C ARG A 573 -24.00 -17.25 30.33
N ASP A 574 -24.98 -16.59 29.71
CA ASP A 574 -26.29 -17.17 29.40
C ASP A 574 -26.18 -18.34 28.42
N SER A 575 -25.17 -18.29 27.54
CA SER A 575 -24.89 -19.37 26.57
C SER A 575 -23.96 -20.46 27.12
N GLY A 576 -23.52 -20.38 28.37
CA GLY A 576 -22.69 -21.41 29.03
C GLY A 576 -21.24 -21.47 28.55
N VAL A 577 -20.76 -20.43 27.85
CA VAL A 577 -19.35 -20.29 27.42
C VAL A 577 -18.45 -20.05 28.62
N VAL A 578 -18.89 -19.22 29.56
CA VAL A 578 -18.22 -18.93 30.82
C VAL A 578 -19.12 -19.31 32.00
N ALA A 579 -18.53 -19.52 33.17
CA ALA A 579 -19.29 -19.82 34.37
C ALA A 579 -20.26 -18.67 34.73
N ALA A 580 -21.43 -19.03 35.26
CA ALA A 580 -22.35 -18.06 35.84
C ALA A 580 -21.67 -17.31 37.00
N LYS A 581 -22.07 -16.05 37.21
CA LYS A 581 -21.58 -15.28 38.35
C LYS A 581 -22.01 -16.00 39.63
N ALA A 582 -21.08 -16.32 40.53
CA ALA A 582 -21.42 -16.85 41.84
C ALA A 582 -22.42 -15.88 42.51
N ALA A 583 -23.51 -16.41 43.06
CA ALA A 583 -24.46 -15.60 43.82
C ALA A 583 -23.70 -14.93 44.99
N PRO A 584 -23.98 -13.64 45.27
CA PRO A 584 -23.28 -12.87 46.30
C PRO A 584 -23.41 -13.49 47.69
#